data_AF-A0A7T5EXQ3-F1
#
_entry.id   AF-A0A7T5EXQ3-F1
#
_cell.length_a   1.000
_cell.length_b   1.000
_cell.length_c   1.000
_cell.angle_alpha   90.00
_cell.angle_beta   90.00
_cell.angle_gamma   90.00
#
_symmetry.space_group_name_H-M   'P 1'
#
loop_
_entity.id
_entity.type
_entity.pdbx_description
1 polymer ?
#
loop_
_entity_poly.entity_id
_entity_poly.type
_entity_poly.pdbx_seq_one_letter_code
_entity_poly.pdbx_strand_id
1 'polypeptide(L)'
;MRVLSDDRESYIEMIPVEYESQHLPSVSLMISISASSYGHLYSASNPTVWFTKESLKKFISDLNLLDASRQGAATLQSMSPNECEISIFAFDHRGHVAIKLLMSKPQFGTGQMFQHHLETGFELDPTELLNIIRGFKGLLQPISTS
;
A
#
# COMPACT_ATOMS: atom_id res chain seq x y z
N MET A 1 4.90 7.31 -5.62
CA MET A 1 4.50 8.01 -4.37
C MET A 1 5.15 7.32 -3.18
N ARG A 2 5.28 8.02 -2.05
CA ARG A 2 5.83 7.46 -0.81
C ARG A 2 4.95 7.86 0.37
N VAL A 3 4.67 6.92 1.26
CA VAL A 3 4.01 7.12 2.55
C VAL A 3 5.08 6.96 3.63
N LEU A 4 5.20 7.93 4.52
CA LEU A 4 6.20 7.98 5.58
C LEU A 4 5.56 7.73 6.95
N SER A 5 6.29 7.15 7.87
CA SER A 5 5.91 7.16 9.29
C SER A 5 5.96 8.57 9.87
N ASP A 6 5.32 8.77 11.01
CA ASP A 6 5.33 10.03 11.77
C ASP A 6 6.76 10.51 12.09
N ASP A 7 7.62 9.59 12.55
CA ASP A 7 9.05 9.85 12.79
C ASP A 7 9.93 9.90 11.52
N ARG A 8 9.35 9.57 10.36
CA ARG A 8 9.98 9.51 9.03
C ARG A 8 11.11 8.47 8.91
N GLU A 9 11.26 7.55 9.85
CA GLU A 9 12.25 6.46 9.81
C GLU A 9 11.77 5.27 8.98
N SER A 10 10.46 5.16 8.75
CA SER A 10 9.83 4.10 7.97
C SER A 10 9.09 4.66 6.76
N TYR A 11 9.01 3.87 5.69
CA TYR A 11 8.26 4.24 4.51
C TYR A 11 7.76 3.06 3.68
N ILE A 12 6.61 3.27 3.03
CA ILE A 12 6.12 2.45 1.91
C ILE A 12 6.23 3.29 0.64
N GLU A 13 6.92 2.77 -0.36
CA GLU A 13 7.04 3.37 -1.68
C GLU A 13 6.25 2.55 -2.71
N MET A 14 5.51 3.26 -3.55
CA MET A 14 4.69 2.68 -4.62
C MET A 14 4.99 3.42 -5.92
N ILE A 15 5.47 2.69 -6.92
CA ILE A 15 5.84 3.26 -8.22
C ILE A 15 5.03 2.53 -9.31
N PRO A 16 4.24 3.25 -10.14
CA PRO A 16 3.59 2.64 -11.29
C PRO A 16 4.61 2.05 -12.26
N VAL A 17 4.35 0.82 -12.68
CA VAL A 17 5.17 0.08 -13.65
C VAL A 17 4.43 -0.06 -14.97
N GLU A 18 3.15 -0.44 -14.91
CA GLU A 18 2.34 -0.75 -16.09
C GLU A 18 0.86 -0.42 -15.86
N TYR A 19 0.14 -0.13 -16.94
CA TYR A 19 -1.30 0.10 -16.93
C TYR A 19 -2.00 -0.80 -17.95
N GLU A 20 -3.05 -1.49 -17.52
CA GLU A 20 -4.00 -2.20 -18.39
C GLU A 20 -5.28 -1.37 -18.47
N SER A 21 -5.88 -1.26 -19.66
CA SER A 21 -7.05 -0.41 -19.92
C SER A 21 -8.16 -1.06 -20.73
N GLN A 22 -7.88 -2.12 -21.48
CA GLN A 22 -8.79 -2.71 -22.46
C GLN A 22 -9.69 -3.79 -21.84
N HIS A 23 -9.13 -4.69 -21.03
CA HIS A 23 -9.87 -5.85 -20.51
C HIS A 23 -10.35 -5.64 -19.08
N LEU A 24 -9.40 -5.60 -18.16
CA LEU A 24 -9.65 -5.32 -16.76
C LEU A 24 -8.80 -4.12 -16.36
N PRO A 25 -9.37 -2.90 -16.36
CA PRO A 25 -8.61 -1.68 -16.08
C PRO A 25 -7.85 -1.80 -14.76
N SER A 26 -6.53 -1.82 -14.84
CA SER A 26 -5.64 -2.15 -13.72
C SER A 26 -4.34 -1.35 -13.80
N VAL A 27 -3.61 -1.34 -12.69
CA VAL A 27 -2.26 -0.79 -12.60
C VAL A 27 -1.36 -1.79 -11.88
N SER A 28 -0.17 -2.00 -12.44
CA SER A 28 0.92 -2.72 -11.80
C SER A 28 1.80 -1.73 -11.06
N LEU A 29 2.07 -1.99 -9.79
CA LEU A 29 2.92 -1.19 -8.93
C LEU A 29 4.14 -1.99 -8.49
N MET A 30 5.31 -1.37 -8.51
CA MET A 30 6.41 -1.80 -7.66
C MET A 30 6.14 -1.27 -6.24
N ILE A 31 6.13 -2.18 -5.28
CA ILE A 31 5.93 -1.86 -3.86
C ILE A 31 7.22 -2.16 -3.12
N SER A 32 7.72 -1.18 -2.38
CA SER A 32 8.90 -1.30 -1.52
C SER A 32 8.57 -0.82 -0.11
N ILE A 33 9.11 -1.50 0.89
CA ILE A 33 8.95 -1.15 2.30
C ILE A 33 10.30 -1.11 2.99
N SER A 34 10.45 -0.13 3.87
CA SER A 34 11.52 -0.02 4.85
C SER A 34 10.86 0.36 6.16
N ALA A 35 10.85 -0.54 7.13
CA ALA A 35 10.23 -0.33 8.43
C ALA A 35 11.27 -0.50 9.54
N SER A 36 11.39 0.50 10.40
CA SER A 36 12.25 0.49 11.59
C SER A 36 11.41 0.21 12.83
N SER A 37 11.83 -0.74 13.65
CA SER A 37 11.18 -1.05 14.93
C SER A 37 12.20 -1.51 15.95
N TYR A 38 12.30 -0.82 17.09
CA TYR A 38 13.23 -1.12 18.18
C TYR A 38 14.70 -1.30 17.73
N GLY A 39 15.15 -0.52 16.74
CA GLY A 39 16.51 -0.61 16.19
C GLY A 39 16.73 -1.74 15.18
N HIS A 40 15.68 -2.48 14.82
CA HIS A 40 15.69 -3.46 13.73
C HIS A 40 15.10 -2.85 12.46
N LEU A 41 15.78 -3.08 11.34
CA LEU A 41 15.31 -2.67 10.02
C LEU A 41 14.75 -3.88 9.26
N TYR A 42 13.52 -3.74 8.79
CA TYR A 42 12.84 -4.70 7.93
C TYR A 42 12.64 -4.07 6.55
N SER A 43 13.01 -4.78 5.50
CA SER A 43 12.80 -4.31 4.14
C SER A 43 12.38 -5.43 3.21
N ALA A 44 11.55 -5.08 2.23
CA ALA A 44 11.14 -5.97 1.16
C ALA A 44 10.72 -5.15 -0.06
N SER A 45 10.70 -5.81 -1.22
CA SER A 45 10.13 -5.24 -2.43
C SER A 45 9.43 -6.33 -3.25
N ASN A 46 8.35 -5.93 -3.91
CA ASN A 46 7.73 -6.72 -4.97
C ASN A 46 7.65 -5.84 -6.23
N PRO A 47 8.35 -6.20 -7.33
CA PRO A 47 8.45 -5.35 -8.51
C PRO A 47 7.13 -5.21 -9.30
N THR A 48 6.20 -6.15 -9.14
CA THR A 48 4.97 -6.19 -9.94
C THR A 48 3.81 -6.70 -9.11
N VAL A 49 3.02 -5.77 -8.56
CA VAL A 49 1.78 -6.07 -7.85
C VAL A 49 0.62 -5.42 -8.59
N TRP A 50 -0.33 -6.24 -9.02
CA TRP A 50 -1.47 -5.77 -9.80
C TRP A 50 -2.65 -5.39 -8.91
N PHE A 51 -3.21 -4.21 -9.15
CA PHE A 51 -4.45 -3.73 -8.52
C PHE A 51 -5.44 -3.32 -9.59
N THR A 52 -6.73 -3.63 -9.40
CA THR A 52 -7.77 -3.11 -10.29
C THR A 52 -7.93 -1.60 -10.04
N LYS A 53 -8.25 -0.85 -11.08
CA LYS A 53 -8.58 0.58 -10.92
C LYS A 53 -9.83 0.77 -10.06
N GLU A 54 -10.74 -0.20 -10.06
CA GLU A 54 -11.92 -0.19 -9.20
C GLU A 54 -11.55 -0.32 -7.71
N SER A 55 -10.68 -1.27 -7.34
CA SER A 55 -10.25 -1.43 -5.95
C SER A 55 -9.49 -0.20 -5.46
N LEU A 56 -8.64 0.39 -6.30
CA LEU A 56 -7.98 1.67 -6.00
C LEU A 56 -8.96 2.82 -5.80
N LYS A 57 -9.99 2.95 -6.65
CA LYS A 57 -11.02 3.99 -6.49
C LYS A 57 -11.82 3.81 -5.21
N LYS A 58 -12.19 2.57 -4.89
CA LYS A 58 -12.88 2.25 -3.63
C LYS A 58 -11.99 2.60 -2.43
N PHE A 59 -10.73 2.16 -2.46
CA PHE A 59 -9.77 2.47 -1.41
C PHE A 59 -9.59 3.98 -1.20
N ILE A 60 -9.47 4.75 -2.29
CA ILE A 60 -9.43 6.22 -2.21
C ILE A 60 -10.71 6.77 -1.59
N SER A 61 -11.89 6.28 -1.97
CA SER A 61 -13.17 6.69 -1.38
C SER A 61 -13.18 6.43 0.13
N ASP A 62 -12.78 5.23 0.54
CA ASP A 62 -12.72 4.83 1.95
C ASP A 62 -11.70 5.68 2.74
N LEU A 63 -10.55 6.02 2.14
CA LEU A 63 -9.59 6.96 2.74
C LEU A 63 -10.17 8.36 2.94
N ASN A 64 -11.00 8.87 2.01
CA ASN A 64 -11.66 10.16 2.21
C ASN A 64 -12.63 10.10 3.41
N LEU A 65 -13.32 8.97 3.60
CA LEU A 65 -14.18 8.76 4.77
C LEU A 65 -13.37 8.68 6.07
N LEU A 66 -12.22 7.98 6.05
CA LEU A 66 -11.30 7.91 7.17
C LEU A 66 -10.74 9.31 7.53
N ASP A 67 -10.33 10.11 6.54
CA ASP A 67 -9.81 11.46 6.77
C ASP A 67 -10.86 12.41 7.36
N ALA A 68 -12.11 12.31 6.87
CA ALA A 68 -13.21 13.15 7.33
C ALA A 68 -13.72 12.78 8.73
N SER A 69 -13.80 11.48 9.04
CA SER A 69 -14.35 10.98 10.31
C SER A 69 -13.31 10.70 11.39
N ARG A 70 -12.03 10.57 10.99
CA ARG A 70 -10.92 10.06 11.80
C ARG A 70 -11.22 8.69 12.43
N GLN A 71 -12.06 7.89 11.76
CA GLN A 71 -12.51 6.58 12.23
C GLN A 71 -12.59 5.57 11.08
N GLY A 72 -12.50 4.29 11.44
CA GLY A 72 -12.61 3.18 10.49
C GLY A 72 -11.29 2.82 9.81
N ALA A 73 -11.40 2.19 8.65
CA ALA A 73 -10.27 1.67 7.88
C ALA A 73 -10.56 1.71 6.38
N ALA A 74 -9.49 1.83 5.59
CA ALA A 74 -9.48 1.61 4.16
C ALA A 74 -8.49 0.48 3.86
N THR A 75 -8.88 -0.46 3.01
CA THR A 75 -8.03 -1.61 2.63
C THR A 75 -7.98 -1.75 1.12
N LEU A 76 -6.76 -1.87 0.58
CA LEU A 76 -6.46 -2.12 -0.82
C LEU A 76 -5.83 -3.50 -0.95
N GLN A 77 -6.47 -4.38 -1.74
CA GLN A 77 -6.00 -5.73 -2.00
C GLN A 77 -5.55 -5.89 -3.45
N SER A 78 -4.47 -6.63 -3.65
CA SER A 78 -3.99 -7.03 -4.97
C SER A 78 -4.95 -7.99 -5.68
N MET A 79 -4.82 -8.10 -6.99
CA MET A 79 -5.59 -9.02 -7.83
C MET A 79 -5.22 -10.48 -7.57
N SER A 80 -3.94 -10.77 -7.33
CA SER A 80 -3.52 -12.09 -6.85
C SER A 80 -3.89 -12.20 -5.36
N PRO A 81 -4.66 -13.22 -4.96
CA PRO A 81 -5.01 -13.40 -3.55
C PRO A 81 -3.77 -13.52 -2.67
N ASN A 82 -3.79 -12.83 -1.53
CA ASN A 82 -2.72 -12.84 -0.50
C ASN A 82 -1.34 -12.33 -0.95
N GLU A 83 -1.19 -11.82 -2.18
CA GLU A 83 0.08 -11.30 -2.67
C GLU A 83 0.45 -9.97 -2.00
N CYS A 84 -0.49 -9.03 -1.93
CA CYS A 84 -0.28 -7.75 -1.27
C CYS A 84 -1.59 -7.18 -0.72
N GLU A 85 -1.52 -6.61 0.48
CA GLU A 85 -2.59 -5.83 1.07
C GLU A 85 -2.02 -4.58 1.76
N ILE A 86 -2.64 -3.43 1.51
CA ILE A 86 -2.33 -2.17 2.19
C ILE A 86 -3.58 -1.73 2.94
N SER A 87 -3.46 -1.55 4.25
CA SER A 87 -4.55 -1.10 5.12
C SER A 87 -4.15 0.17 5.85
N ILE A 88 -4.98 1.22 5.81
CA ILE A 88 -4.82 2.44 6.60
C ILE A 88 -6.03 2.57 7.50
N PHE A 89 -5.82 2.76 8.79
CA PHE A 89 -6.90 2.73 9.78
C PHE A 89 -6.61 3.65 10.96
N ALA A 90 -7.68 4.14 11.58
CA ALA A 90 -7.60 4.79 12.89
C ALA A 90 -7.49 3.72 13.98
N PHE A 91 -6.50 3.82 14.87
CA PHE A 91 -6.26 2.81 15.91
C PHE A 91 -6.69 3.25 17.31
N ASP A 92 -7.10 4.50 17.48
CA ASP A 92 -7.68 4.99 18.72
C ASP A 92 -8.78 6.04 18.52
N HIS A 93 -9.43 6.44 19.62
CA HIS A 93 -10.49 7.45 19.62
C HIS A 93 -9.99 8.89 19.45
N ARG A 94 -8.67 9.11 19.49
CA ARG A 94 -8.05 10.43 19.31
C ARG A 94 -7.80 10.73 17.84
N GLY A 95 -7.99 9.74 16.97
CA GLY A 95 -7.83 9.87 15.53
C GLY A 95 -6.39 9.64 15.07
N HIS A 96 -5.56 8.98 15.90
CA HIS A 96 -4.26 8.50 15.42
C HIS A 96 -4.47 7.42 14.38
N VAL A 97 -3.65 7.44 13.34
CA VAL A 97 -3.77 6.55 12.19
C VAL A 97 -2.47 5.78 11.96
N ALA A 98 -2.63 4.56 11.47
CA ALA A 98 -1.51 3.69 11.12
C ALA A 98 -1.72 3.12 9.73
N ILE A 99 -0.61 2.69 9.13
CA ILE A 99 -0.61 1.87 7.91
C ILE A 99 -0.05 0.49 8.24
N LYS A 100 -0.66 -0.53 7.64
CA LYS A 100 -0.22 -1.91 7.65
C LYS A 100 -0.02 -2.38 6.20
N LEU A 101 1.10 -3.03 5.95
CA LEU A 101 1.43 -3.69 4.69
C LEU A 101 1.61 -5.18 4.94
N LEU A 102 0.94 -5.97 4.12
CA LEU A 102 1.17 -7.40 3.99
C LEU A 102 1.69 -7.66 2.58
N MET A 103 2.78 -8.41 2.47
CA MET A 103 3.28 -8.94 1.20
C MET A 103 3.60 -10.43 1.35
N SER A 104 3.08 -11.25 0.44
CA SER A 104 3.42 -12.67 0.39
C SER A 104 3.80 -13.10 -1.02
N LYS A 105 4.78 -13.99 -1.12
CA LYS A 105 5.21 -14.54 -2.41
C LYS A 105 5.59 -16.01 -2.28
N PRO A 106 4.93 -16.92 -3.00
CA PRO A 106 5.40 -18.30 -3.09
C PRO A 106 6.70 -18.34 -3.90
N GLN A 107 7.67 -19.11 -3.42
CA GLN A 107 8.88 -19.48 -4.15
C GLN A 107 8.90 -20.99 -4.34
N PHE A 108 8.96 -21.43 -5.59
CA PHE A 108 9.10 -22.84 -5.92
C PHE A 108 10.60 -23.19 -6.02
N GLY A 109 11.07 -24.04 -5.11
CA GLY A 109 12.38 -24.69 -5.19
C GLY A 109 12.30 -26.08 -5.84
N THR A 110 13.38 -26.85 -5.78
CA THR A 110 13.42 -28.24 -6.26
C THR A 110 12.52 -29.13 -5.39
N GLY A 111 11.26 -29.27 -5.78
CA GLY A 111 10.28 -30.16 -5.15
C GLY A 111 9.58 -29.62 -3.90
N GLN A 112 9.88 -28.39 -3.47
CA GLN A 112 9.25 -27.77 -2.30
C GLN A 112 8.83 -26.32 -2.59
N MET A 113 7.69 -25.93 -2.06
CA MET A 113 7.22 -24.55 -2.05
C MET A 113 7.61 -23.90 -0.72
N PHE A 114 8.29 -22.76 -0.82
CA PHE A 114 8.55 -21.86 0.31
C PHE A 114 7.57 -20.69 0.21
N GLN A 115 7.01 -20.29 1.35
CA GLN A 115 6.14 -19.11 1.42
C GLN A 115 6.91 -17.99 2.09
N HIS A 116 7.23 -16.94 1.32
CA HIS A 116 7.73 -15.70 1.88
C HIS A 116 6.54 -14.86 2.31
N HIS A 117 6.59 -14.35 3.53
CA HIS A 117 5.53 -13.53 4.10
C HIS A 117 6.16 -12.43 4.95
N LEU A 118 5.77 -11.18 4.67
CA LEU A 118 6.09 -10.02 5.46
C LEU A 118 4.79 -9.33 5.85
N GLU A 119 4.60 -9.13 7.14
CA GLU A 119 3.57 -8.25 7.69
C GLU A 119 4.27 -7.19 8.54
N THR A 120 4.00 -5.92 8.25
CA THR A 120 4.59 -4.80 8.99
C THR A 120 3.68 -3.58 8.94
N GLY A 121 3.98 -2.57 9.74
CA GLY A 121 3.22 -1.34 9.80
C GLY A 121 3.89 -0.29 10.67
N PHE A 122 3.41 0.94 10.55
CA PHE A 122 3.89 2.07 11.33
C PHE A 122 2.79 3.13 11.48
N GLU A 123 2.94 3.97 12.49
CA GLU A 123 2.07 5.12 12.72
C GLU A 123 2.32 6.21 11.68
N LEU A 124 1.25 6.89 11.26
CA LEU A 124 1.29 8.00 10.32
C LEU A 124 0.96 9.31 11.05
N ASP A 125 1.53 10.42 10.58
CA ASP A 125 0.99 11.74 10.88
C ASP A 125 -0.42 11.85 10.25
N PRO A 126 -1.50 12.04 11.04
CA PRO A 126 -2.85 12.16 10.50
C PRO A 126 -3.02 13.31 9.51
N THR A 127 -2.20 14.35 9.58
CA THR A 127 -2.25 15.49 8.66
C THR A 127 -1.79 15.13 7.24
N GLU A 128 -1.03 14.04 7.08
CA GLU A 128 -0.55 13.54 5.79
C GLU A 128 -1.59 12.73 5.01
N LEU A 129 -2.74 12.37 5.60
CA LEU A 129 -3.77 11.59 4.91
C LEU A 129 -4.22 12.22 3.59
N LEU A 130 -4.38 13.55 3.54
CA LEU A 130 -4.72 14.26 2.31
C LEU A 130 -3.64 14.11 1.23
N ASN A 131 -2.35 14.12 1.61
CA ASN A 131 -1.24 13.91 0.68
C ASN A 131 -1.19 12.45 0.21
N ILE A 132 -1.45 11.49 1.10
CA ILE A 132 -1.55 10.07 0.78
C ILE A 132 -2.68 9.83 -0.24
N ILE A 133 -3.87 10.40 0.00
CA ILE A 133 -5.02 10.32 -0.91
C ILE A 133 -4.67 10.89 -2.29
N ARG A 134 -3.99 12.05 -2.34
CA ARG A 134 -3.52 12.64 -3.62
C ARG A 134 -2.52 11.72 -4.32
N GLY A 135 -1.61 11.11 -3.58
CA GLY A 135 -0.67 10.12 -4.10
C GLY A 135 -1.38 8.95 -4.78
N PHE A 136 -2.36 8.34 -4.10
CA PHE A 136 -3.13 7.23 -4.66
C PHE A 136 -3.96 7.65 -5.88
N LYS A 137 -4.52 8.86 -5.89
CA LYS A 137 -5.18 9.42 -7.09
C LYS A 137 -4.21 9.55 -8.27
N GLY A 138 -2.95 9.92 -8.01
CA GLY A 138 -1.90 9.95 -9.01
C GLY A 138 -1.60 8.58 -9.64
N LEU A 139 -1.73 7.49 -8.88
CA LEU A 139 -1.54 6.12 -9.38
C LEU A 139 -2.63 5.64 -10.35
N LEU A 140 -3.75 6.36 -10.49
CA LEU A 140 -4.80 6.02 -11.45
C LEU A 140 -4.53 6.55 -12.87
N GLN A 141 -3.60 7.50 -13.00
CA GLN A 141 -3.31 8.18 -14.25
C GLN A 141 -2.08 7.56 -14.93
N PRO A 142 -2.16 7.17 -16.21
CA PRO A 142 -1.00 6.70 -16.95
C PRO A 142 0.14 7.70 -16.88
N ILE A 143 1.38 7.21 -16.87
CA ILE A 143 2.55 8.08 -16.98
C ILE A 143 2.46 8.77 -18.35
N SER A 144 2.22 10.08 -18.36
CA SER A 144 2.33 10.88 -19.57
C SER A 144 3.79 10.89 -19.99
N THR A 145 4.17 10.03 -20.93
CA THR A 145 5.45 10.16 -21.62
C THR A 145 5.36 11.36 -22.55
N SER A 146 5.94 12.48 -22.12
CA SER A 146 6.28 13.61 -22.99
C SER A 146 7.42 13.27 -23.93
#